data_AF-A0AAD6KIA6-F1
#
_entry.id   AF-A0AAD6KIA6-F1
#
_cell.length_a   1.000
_cell.length_b   1.000
_cell.length_c   1.000
_cell.angle_alpha   90.00
_cell.angle_beta   90.00
_cell.angle_gamma   90.00
#
_symmetry.space_group_name_H-M   'P 1'
#
loop_
_entity.id
_entity.type
_entity.pdbx_description
1 polymer ?
#
loop_
_entity_poly.entity_id
_entity_poly.type
_entity_poly.pdbx_seq_one_letter_code
_entity_poly.pdbx_strand_id
1 'polypeptide(L)'
;MMEGMRSKIRVATVVIVSAWIGILALYGLLKPISNGCIMTYMYPTYVPISTNGGVSSAKYGLYLYHEGWKKIDFNQHLKQLNGVPILFIPGNGGSYKQVRSLAAECDRAYQGGPLEQAFYQEASLTPEEGGKYMDMAGFQLPNQYSRRLDWFTVDLEGEHSAMDGRILEEHTEYVVYAIHRILDQYEESHAAREKEGAAAYGSMPKSVILVGHSMGGFVARAALIHPRLRKAAVETVLTLSTPHQSPPVALQPSLGHYFSQVNEEWRKGYEVQTTQTGHYVSDPLLSRVVVVSISGGYNDYQV
;
A
#
# COMPACT_ATOMS: atom_id res chain seq x y z
N MET A 1 32.07 9.07 -63.16
CA MET A 1 32.81 9.50 -61.95
C MET A 1 31.92 10.20 -60.92
N MET A 2 30.91 10.99 -61.32
CA MET A 2 30.01 11.71 -60.39
C MET A 2 29.02 10.84 -59.58
N GLU A 3 28.50 9.75 -60.14
CA GLU A 3 27.55 8.88 -59.42
C GLU A 3 28.16 8.12 -58.25
N GLY A 4 29.38 7.61 -58.41
CA GLY A 4 30.12 6.94 -57.34
C GLY A 4 30.53 7.86 -56.19
N MET A 5 30.59 9.18 -56.43
CA MET A 5 30.84 10.17 -55.39
C MET A 5 29.55 10.49 -54.61
N ARG A 6 28.41 10.58 -55.31
CA ARG A 6 27.09 10.76 -54.68
C ARG A 6 26.68 9.59 -53.78
N SER A 7 26.97 8.35 -54.19
CA SER A 7 26.67 7.17 -53.37
C SER A 7 27.53 7.12 -52.10
N LYS A 8 28.83 7.44 -52.19
CA LYS A 8 29.73 7.55 -51.04
C LYS A 8 29.30 8.63 -50.05
N ILE A 9 28.85 9.79 -50.54
CA ILE A 9 28.33 10.89 -49.71
C ILE A 9 27.05 10.46 -48.97
N ARG A 10 26.13 9.74 -49.65
CA ARG A 10 24.91 9.22 -49.01
C ARG A 10 25.22 8.23 -47.90
N VAL A 11 26.13 7.28 -48.14
CA VAL A 11 26.54 6.30 -47.12
C VAL A 11 27.21 7.00 -45.94
N ALA A 12 28.12 7.95 -46.19
CA ALA A 12 28.75 8.72 -45.14
C ALA A 12 27.72 9.52 -44.30
N THR A 13 26.71 10.11 -44.95
CA THR A 13 25.64 10.85 -44.26
C THR A 13 24.84 9.94 -43.35
N VAL A 14 24.45 8.74 -43.82
CA VAL A 14 23.69 7.78 -43.01
C VAL A 14 24.50 7.32 -41.80
N VAL A 15 25.79 7.02 -41.96
CA VAL A 15 26.67 6.61 -40.85
C VAL A 15 26.83 7.71 -39.81
N ILE A 16 26.96 8.97 -40.24
CA ILE A 16 27.08 10.10 -39.32
C ILE A 16 25.76 10.28 -38.55
N VAL A 17 24.61 10.24 -39.22
CA VAL A 17 23.31 10.41 -38.56
C VAL A 17 23.03 9.28 -37.57
N SER A 18 23.33 8.02 -37.93
CA SER A 18 23.13 6.89 -37.01
C SER A 18 24.08 6.93 -35.82
N ALA A 19 25.33 7.34 -36.01
CA ALA A 19 26.26 7.58 -34.90
C ALA A 19 25.78 8.71 -33.98
N TRP A 20 25.26 9.81 -34.54
CA TRP A 20 24.68 10.91 -33.78
C TRP A 20 23.46 10.48 -32.96
N ILE A 21 22.53 9.73 -33.55
CA ILE A 21 21.37 9.17 -32.83
C ILE A 21 21.84 8.22 -31.73
N GLY A 22 22.83 7.37 -32.01
CA GLY A 22 23.41 6.46 -31.01
C GLY A 22 24.06 7.19 -29.84
N ILE A 23 24.79 8.28 -30.10
CA ILE A 23 25.41 9.11 -29.06
C ILE A 23 24.33 9.85 -28.24
N LEU A 24 23.30 10.39 -28.87
CA LEU A 24 22.19 11.05 -28.16
C LEU A 24 21.39 10.06 -27.30
N ALA A 25 21.12 8.85 -27.81
CA ALA A 25 20.48 7.79 -27.06
C ALA A 25 21.34 7.33 -25.88
N LEU A 26 22.65 7.13 -26.11
CA LEU A 26 23.59 6.76 -25.05
C LEU A 26 23.72 7.87 -24.00
N TYR A 27 23.76 9.14 -24.41
CA TYR A 27 23.75 10.27 -23.49
C TYR A 27 22.46 10.33 -22.68
N GLY A 28 21.29 10.07 -23.30
CA GLY A 28 20.01 9.97 -22.60
C GLY A 28 19.98 8.83 -21.57
N LEU A 29 20.58 7.67 -21.90
CA LEU A 29 20.69 6.52 -20.99
C LEU A 29 21.69 6.74 -19.86
N LEU A 30 22.77 7.50 -20.10
CA LEU A 30 23.83 7.75 -19.14
C LEU A 30 23.62 9.03 -18.31
N LYS A 31 22.69 9.91 -18.69
CA LYS A 31 22.37 11.12 -17.94
C LYS A 31 21.79 10.68 -16.58
N PRO A 32 22.52 10.90 -15.46
CA PRO A 32 22.01 10.54 -14.16
C PRO A 32 20.77 11.39 -13.87
N ILE A 33 19.68 10.73 -13.51
CA ILE A 33 18.50 11.40 -12.96
C ILE A 33 18.93 11.96 -11.60
N SER A 34 18.69 13.24 -11.36
CA SER A 34 18.95 13.84 -10.04
C SER A 34 18.14 13.07 -9.00
N ASN A 35 18.83 12.53 -7.98
CA ASN A 35 18.14 11.89 -6.88
C ASN A 35 17.51 12.96 -5.98
N GLY A 36 16.25 13.29 -6.25
CA GLY A 36 15.45 14.19 -5.43
C GLY A 36 14.95 13.56 -4.12
N CYS A 37 15.29 12.30 -3.85
CA CYS A 37 14.89 11.61 -2.63
C CYS A 37 15.92 11.85 -1.52
N ILE A 38 15.42 12.24 -0.36
CA ILE A 38 16.21 12.20 0.88
C ILE A 38 16.16 10.80 1.51
N MET A 39 17.21 10.44 2.24
CA MET A 39 17.24 9.18 2.98
C MET A 39 16.23 9.21 4.15
N THR A 40 15.42 8.16 4.27
CA THR A 40 14.58 7.92 5.45
C THR A 40 15.39 7.18 6.51
N TYR A 41 15.43 7.75 7.72
CA TYR A 41 16.02 7.13 8.90
C TYR A 41 14.93 6.69 9.87
N MET A 42 15.14 5.55 10.53
CA MET A 42 14.11 4.90 11.33
C MET A 42 14.72 4.02 12.43
N TYR A 43 14.01 3.91 13.55
CA TYR A 43 14.31 3.07 14.70
C TYR A 43 13.10 2.16 14.99
N PRO A 44 12.91 1.11 14.16
CA PRO A 44 11.69 0.34 14.17
C PRO A 44 11.65 -0.63 15.36
N THR A 45 10.58 -0.56 16.14
CA THR A 45 10.20 -1.56 17.15
C THR A 45 8.87 -2.19 16.76
N TYR A 46 8.76 -3.52 16.86
CA TYR A 46 7.55 -4.26 16.51
C TYR A 46 6.93 -4.83 17.79
N VAL A 47 5.77 -4.30 18.16
CA VAL A 47 5.01 -4.70 19.35
C VAL A 47 4.05 -5.83 18.95
N PRO A 48 4.22 -7.06 19.46
CA PRO A 48 3.34 -8.17 19.09
C PRO A 48 1.93 -7.94 19.63
N ILE A 49 0.92 -8.21 18.79
CA ILE A 49 -0.48 -8.20 19.18
C ILE A 49 -0.91 -9.61 19.54
N SER A 50 -1.48 -9.79 20.73
CA SER A 50 -1.93 -11.10 21.17
C SER A 50 -3.01 -11.64 20.24
N THR A 51 -2.78 -12.85 19.73
CA THR A 51 -3.72 -13.57 18.87
C THR A 51 -4.39 -14.69 19.67
N ASN A 52 -5.71 -14.63 19.84
CA ASN A 52 -6.48 -15.68 20.48
C ASN A 52 -6.51 -16.96 19.61
N GLY A 53 -5.53 -17.86 19.80
CA GLY A 53 -5.60 -19.33 19.69
C GLY A 53 -6.17 -20.03 18.44
N GLY A 54 -6.50 -19.35 17.35
CA GLY A 54 -6.96 -20.00 16.11
C GLY A 54 -5.80 -20.68 15.35
N VAL A 55 -6.10 -21.72 14.54
CA VAL A 55 -5.09 -22.47 13.77
C VAL A 55 -4.20 -21.58 12.89
N SER A 56 -4.78 -20.53 12.28
CA SER A 56 -4.04 -19.55 11.47
C SER A 56 -3.18 -18.58 12.30
N SER A 57 -3.57 -18.35 13.56
CA SER A 57 -2.85 -17.50 14.52
C SER A 57 -1.56 -18.13 15.06
N ALA A 58 -1.37 -19.44 14.88
CA ALA A 58 -0.12 -20.11 15.25
C ALA A 58 0.96 -20.01 14.16
N LYS A 59 0.58 -19.75 12.90
CA LYS A 59 1.48 -19.67 11.74
C LYS A 59 1.93 -18.25 11.46
N TYR A 60 1.01 -17.29 11.54
CA TYR A 60 1.26 -15.91 11.14
C TYR A 60 1.24 -14.94 12.33
N GLY A 61 2.00 -13.85 12.22
CA GLY A 61 2.14 -12.83 13.26
C GLY A 61 1.40 -11.52 12.95
N LEU A 62 1.01 -10.79 13.99
CA LEU A 62 0.46 -9.44 13.89
C LEU A 62 1.25 -8.53 14.81
N TYR A 63 1.77 -7.43 14.27
CA TYR A 63 2.60 -6.48 15.00
C TYR A 63 2.10 -5.06 14.81
N LEU A 64 2.23 -4.24 15.86
CA LEU A 64 2.14 -2.79 15.79
C LEU A 64 3.55 -2.21 15.66
N TYR A 65 3.75 -1.36 14.66
CA TYR A 65 4.97 -0.59 14.46
C TYR A 65 5.06 0.56 15.47
N HIS A 66 6.20 0.68 16.13
CA HIS A 66 6.55 1.79 17.00
C HIS A 66 7.88 2.41 16.55
N GLU A 67 7.88 3.72 16.32
CA GLU A 67 9.09 4.48 16.01
C GLU A 67 9.77 4.95 17.30
N GLY A 68 11.04 4.60 17.49
CA GLY A 68 11.84 5.17 18.56
C GLY A 68 12.92 4.24 19.10
N TRP A 69 13.96 4.86 19.69
CA TRP A 69 15.10 4.18 20.31
C TRP A 69 14.87 3.84 21.79
N LYS A 70 13.85 4.42 22.42
CA LYS A 70 13.56 4.20 23.85
C LYS A 70 12.84 2.87 24.03
N LYS A 71 13.25 2.11 25.05
CA LYS A 71 12.52 0.91 25.47
C LYS A 71 11.13 1.30 25.96
N ILE A 72 10.10 0.64 25.42
CA ILE A 72 8.71 0.83 25.80
C ILE A 72 8.15 -0.41 26.51
N ASP A 73 7.17 -0.21 27.38
CA ASP A 73 6.34 -1.30 27.89
C ASP A 73 5.24 -1.57 26.86
N PHE A 74 5.26 -2.77 26.27
CA PHE A 74 4.32 -3.16 25.21
C PHE A 74 2.88 -3.18 25.70
N ASN A 75 2.62 -3.67 26.92
CA ASN A 75 1.26 -3.73 27.45
C ASN A 75 0.72 -2.34 27.72
N GLN A 76 1.56 -1.45 28.28
CA GLN A 76 1.14 -0.06 28.48
C GLN A 76 0.96 0.66 27.15
N HIS A 77 1.82 0.41 26.16
CA HIS A 77 1.70 1.01 24.83
C HIS A 77 0.38 0.63 24.15
N LEU A 78 0.01 -0.65 24.19
CA LEU A 78 -1.24 -1.14 23.62
C LEU A 78 -2.47 -0.59 24.35
N LYS A 79 -2.44 -0.42 25.68
CA LYS A 79 -3.55 0.21 26.41
C LYS A 79 -3.82 1.66 25.99
N GLN A 80 -2.81 2.37 25.50
CA GLN A 80 -2.90 3.81 25.19
C GLN A 80 -3.23 4.11 23.72
N LEU A 81 -3.58 3.11 22.91
CA LEU A 81 -3.93 3.33 21.50
C LEU A 81 -5.12 4.27 21.33
N ASN A 82 -4.95 5.24 20.42
CA ASN A 82 -5.93 6.28 20.10
C ASN A 82 -5.79 6.85 18.67
N GLY A 83 -4.95 6.27 17.82
CA GLY A 83 -4.74 6.70 16.44
C GLY A 83 -5.76 6.15 15.45
N VAL A 84 -5.42 6.23 14.17
CA VAL A 84 -6.16 5.63 13.06
C VAL A 84 -5.46 4.32 12.68
N PRO A 85 -6.15 3.16 12.75
CA PRO A 85 -5.51 1.89 12.44
C PRO A 85 -5.30 1.71 10.95
N ILE A 86 -4.07 1.34 10.59
CA ILE A 86 -3.68 0.93 9.24
C ILE A 86 -3.10 -0.47 9.32
N LEU A 87 -3.50 -1.37 8.42
CA LEU A 87 -2.91 -2.71 8.30
C LEU A 87 -2.11 -2.83 7.01
N PHE A 88 -0.80 -3.01 7.15
CA PHE A 88 0.10 -3.33 6.06
C PHE A 88 0.12 -4.84 5.79
N ILE A 89 0.02 -5.21 4.51
CA ILE A 89 0.05 -6.59 4.03
C ILE A 89 1.21 -6.74 3.04
N PRO A 90 2.25 -7.53 3.38
CA PRO A 90 3.43 -7.69 2.54
C PRO A 90 3.13 -8.48 1.27
N GLY A 91 4.01 -8.33 0.29
CA GLY A 91 3.97 -9.09 -0.95
C GLY A 91 4.52 -10.51 -0.85
N ASN A 92 4.60 -11.18 -2.00
CA ASN A 92 5.20 -12.51 -2.14
C ASN A 92 6.65 -12.54 -1.63
N GLY A 93 6.98 -13.47 -0.73
CA GLY A 93 8.32 -13.52 -0.13
C GLY A 93 8.66 -12.31 0.75
N GLY A 94 7.69 -11.43 0.99
CA GLY A 94 7.88 -10.19 1.71
C GLY A 94 7.88 -10.38 3.22
N SER A 95 8.30 -9.33 3.93
CA SER A 95 8.31 -9.29 5.38
C SER A 95 7.42 -8.16 5.86
N TYR A 96 6.75 -8.35 6.99
CA TYR A 96 6.06 -7.32 7.74
C TYR A 96 6.91 -6.05 7.98
N LYS A 97 8.24 -6.19 7.93
CA LYS A 97 9.22 -5.10 8.09
C LYS A 97 9.36 -4.17 6.87
N GLN A 98 8.67 -4.44 5.76
CA GLN A 98 8.67 -3.56 4.58
C GLN A 98 7.97 -2.23 4.84
N VAL A 99 7.05 -2.18 5.80
CA VAL A 99 6.27 -0.97 6.17
C VAL A 99 7.12 0.13 6.82
N ARG A 100 8.32 -0.20 7.30
CA ARG A 100 9.09 0.62 8.26
C ARG A 100 9.33 2.07 7.82
N SER A 101 9.68 2.31 6.56
CA SER A 101 9.94 3.67 6.06
C SER A 101 8.65 4.48 6.02
N LEU A 102 7.56 3.89 5.54
CA LEU A 102 6.27 4.54 5.48
C LEU A 102 5.74 4.87 6.89
N ALA A 103 5.85 3.92 7.82
CA ALA A 103 5.44 4.12 9.20
C ALA A 103 6.28 5.20 9.91
N ALA A 104 7.61 5.20 9.72
CA ALA A 104 8.51 6.20 10.27
C ALA A 104 8.22 7.61 9.73
N GLU A 105 8.00 7.76 8.41
CA GLU A 105 7.65 9.06 7.83
C GLU A 105 6.26 9.54 8.28
N CYS A 106 5.29 8.64 8.46
CA CYS A 106 3.99 8.99 9.04
C CYS A 106 4.13 9.51 10.48
N ASP A 107 4.97 8.85 11.29
CA ASP A 107 5.23 9.26 12.67
C ASP A 107 5.93 10.63 12.73
N ARG A 108 6.94 10.83 11.87
CA ARG A 108 7.63 12.12 11.73
C ARG A 108 6.69 13.24 11.30
N ALA A 109 5.83 12.98 10.31
CA ALA A 109 4.85 13.94 9.84
C ALA A 109 3.83 14.28 10.93
N TYR A 110 3.39 13.31 11.73
CA TYR A 110 2.50 13.56 12.88
C TYR A 110 3.16 14.42 13.96
N GLN A 111 4.43 14.16 14.30
CA GLN A 111 5.17 14.91 15.32
C GLN A 111 5.55 16.32 14.87
N GLY A 112 6.01 16.47 13.63
CA GLY A 112 6.61 17.70 13.10
C GLY A 112 5.72 18.53 12.18
N GLY A 113 4.53 18.04 11.81
CA GLY A 113 3.67 18.66 10.81
C GLY A 113 4.02 18.22 9.37
N PRO A 114 3.30 18.73 8.35
CA PRO A 114 3.60 18.47 6.96
C PRO A 114 5.02 18.92 6.62
N LEU A 115 5.60 18.22 5.68
CA LEU A 115 6.97 18.44 5.26
C LEU A 115 7.09 19.82 4.63
N GLU A 116 8.11 20.58 5.04
CA GLU A 116 8.38 21.89 4.47
C GLU A 116 8.66 21.72 2.97
N GLN A 117 7.89 22.40 2.12
CA GLN A 117 7.87 22.20 0.67
C GLN A 117 9.25 22.38 0.02
N ALA A 118 10.13 23.19 0.65
CA ALA A 118 11.50 23.41 0.22
C ALA A 118 12.38 22.15 0.28
N PHE A 119 12.08 21.17 1.14
CA PHE A 119 12.86 19.94 1.25
C PHE A 119 12.54 18.88 0.18
N TYR A 120 11.41 19.01 -0.53
CA TYR A 120 10.92 18.03 -1.51
C TYR A 120 10.70 18.63 -2.92
N GLN A 121 11.35 19.76 -3.22
CA GLN A 121 11.25 20.45 -4.52
C GLN A 121 11.61 19.58 -5.74
N GLU A 122 12.25 18.41 -5.56
CA GLU A 122 12.84 17.63 -6.66
C GLU A 122 12.07 16.35 -7.06
N ALA A 123 10.91 16.05 -6.48
CA ALA A 123 10.03 14.99 -6.97
C ALA A 123 8.87 15.53 -7.84
N SER A 124 9.00 16.76 -8.33
CA SER A 124 8.08 17.28 -9.35
C SER A 124 8.57 16.81 -10.72
N LEU A 125 7.73 16.02 -11.41
CA LEU A 125 7.96 15.60 -12.79
C LEU A 125 8.35 16.84 -13.61
N THR A 126 9.46 16.75 -14.34
CA THR A 126 9.84 17.83 -15.25
C THR A 126 8.71 18.08 -16.25
N PRO A 127 8.60 19.28 -16.86
CA PRO A 127 7.60 19.54 -17.90
C PRO A 127 7.64 18.54 -19.07
N GLU A 128 8.79 17.87 -19.25
CA GLU A 128 9.04 16.81 -20.24
C GLU A 128 8.46 15.44 -19.81
N GLU A 129 8.29 15.20 -18.50
CA GLU A 129 7.80 13.94 -17.90
C GLU A 129 6.31 14.00 -17.47
N GLY A 130 5.58 15.05 -17.87
CA GLY A 130 4.12 15.14 -17.71
C GLY A 130 3.60 16.10 -16.63
N GLY A 131 4.48 16.89 -16.00
CA GLY A 131 4.11 17.81 -14.92
C GLY A 131 3.60 19.18 -15.37
N LYS A 132 2.54 19.28 -16.18
CA LYS A 132 1.84 20.58 -16.31
C LYS A 132 0.91 20.77 -15.11
N TYR A 133 1.42 21.49 -14.12
CA TYR A 133 0.66 22.21 -13.08
C TYR A 133 -0.37 21.37 -12.31
N MET A 134 0.08 20.50 -11.41
CA MET A 134 -0.67 20.32 -10.16
C MET A 134 -0.37 21.55 -9.30
N ASP A 135 -1.21 22.58 -9.44
CA ASP A 135 -1.13 23.79 -8.62
C ASP A 135 -1.50 23.43 -7.17
N MET A 136 -0.49 23.05 -6.38
CA MET A 136 -0.65 22.82 -4.94
C MET A 136 -0.92 24.12 -4.16
N ALA A 137 -0.95 25.29 -4.80
CA ALA A 137 -1.24 26.56 -4.12
C ALA A 137 -2.64 26.61 -3.47
N GLY A 138 -3.57 25.73 -3.89
CA GLY A 138 -4.90 25.60 -3.30
C GLY A 138 -5.01 24.65 -2.10
N PHE A 139 -3.99 23.82 -1.82
CA PHE A 139 -4.02 22.88 -0.70
C PHE A 139 -3.30 23.48 0.51
N GLN A 140 -4.07 24.05 1.45
CA GLN A 140 -3.55 24.37 2.78
C GLN A 140 -3.30 23.06 3.54
N LEU A 141 -2.05 22.59 3.51
CA LEU A 141 -1.59 21.51 4.37
C LEU A 141 -1.70 21.97 5.84
N PRO A 142 -2.36 21.20 6.72
CA PRO A 142 -2.56 21.61 8.10
C PRO A 142 -1.20 21.61 8.81
N ASN A 143 -0.84 22.67 9.55
CA ASN A 143 0.45 22.76 10.26
C ASN A 143 0.74 21.56 11.20
N GLN A 144 -0.30 20.79 11.58
CA GLN A 144 -0.17 19.55 12.33
C GLN A 144 -1.33 18.60 11.99
N TYR A 145 -1.04 17.29 11.94
CA TYR A 145 -2.08 16.27 11.79
C TYR A 145 -2.78 15.99 13.12
N SER A 146 -4.11 15.88 13.10
CA SER A 146 -4.92 15.74 14.33
C SER A 146 -4.86 14.36 14.97
N ARG A 147 -4.47 13.33 14.22
CA ARG A 147 -4.37 11.95 14.70
C ARG A 147 -3.16 11.26 14.10
N ARG A 148 -2.53 10.42 14.90
CA ARG A 148 -1.47 9.51 14.49
C ARG A 148 -2.05 8.39 13.62
N LEU A 149 -1.27 7.92 12.66
CA LEU A 149 -1.54 6.65 11.97
C LEU A 149 -0.82 5.53 12.71
N ASP A 150 -1.60 4.58 13.24
CA ASP A 150 -1.07 3.42 13.96
C ASP A 150 -0.92 2.26 12.97
N TRP A 151 0.33 2.02 12.57
CA TRP A 151 0.68 1.02 11.57
C TRP A 151 0.78 -0.38 12.17
N PHE A 152 -0.21 -1.20 11.88
CA PHE A 152 -0.16 -2.64 12.07
C PHE A 152 0.40 -3.31 10.82
N THR A 153 1.01 -4.47 11.00
CA THR A 153 1.62 -5.24 9.91
C THR A 153 1.50 -6.73 10.19
N VAL A 154 1.11 -7.51 9.17
CA VAL A 154 1.04 -8.97 9.27
C VAL A 154 2.34 -9.61 8.81
N ASP A 155 2.80 -10.61 9.58
CA ASP A 155 3.89 -11.49 9.21
C ASP A 155 3.31 -12.77 8.61
N LEU A 156 3.50 -12.91 7.30
CA LEU A 156 3.00 -14.04 6.50
C LEU A 156 4.10 -15.08 6.23
N GLU A 157 5.11 -15.15 7.12
CA GLU A 157 6.24 -16.08 7.09
C GLU A 157 7.06 -16.05 5.78
N GLY A 158 7.00 -14.95 5.03
CA GLY A 158 7.68 -14.84 3.74
C GLY A 158 7.24 -15.89 2.71
N GLU A 159 6.01 -16.39 2.80
CA GLU A 159 5.55 -17.42 1.89
C GLU A 159 5.45 -16.92 0.44
N HIS A 160 5.67 -17.85 -0.49
CA HIS A 160 5.65 -17.58 -1.92
C HIS A 160 4.21 -17.54 -2.48
N SER A 161 3.41 -16.59 -2.00
CA SER A 161 1.99 -16.41 -2.36
C SER A 161 1.72 -16.14 -3.84
N ALA A 162 2.74 -15.74 -4.61
CA ALA A 162 2.61 -15.60 -6.07
C ALA A 162 2.61 -16.95 -6.82
N MET A 163 2.77 -18.09 -6.13
CA MET A 163 2.92 -19.41 -6.75
C MET A 163 1.76 -20.37 -6.47
N ASP A 164 0.94 -20.12 -5.44
CA ASP A 164 -0.14 -21.03 -5.01
C ASP A 164 -1.38 -20.26 -4.52
N GLY A 165 -2.54 -20.56 -5.11
CA GLY A 165 -3.82 -19.96 -4.73
C GLY A 165 -4.26 -20.30 -3.30
N ARG A 166 -3.90 -21.47 -2.78
CA ARG A 166 -4.23 -21.88 -1.40
C ARG A 166 -3.50 -21.02 -0.38
N ILE A 167 -2.26 -20.63 -0.66
CA ILE A 167 -1.50 -19.72 0.21
C ILE A 167 -2.20 -18.35 0.26
N LEU A 168 -2.70 -17.84 -0.87
CA LEU A 168 -3.44 -16.57 -0.89
C LEU A 168 -4.77 -16.66 -0.14
N GLU A 169 -5.47 -17.79 -0.20
CA GLU A 169 -6.66 -18.03 0.61
C GLU A 169 -6.32 -18.00 2.11
N GLU A 170 -5.25 -18.70 2.53
CA GLU A 170 -4.77 -18.67 3.92
C GLU A 170 -4.34 -17.27 4.38
N HIS A 171 -3.66 -16.51 3.53
CA HIS A 171 -3.28 -15.12 3.79
C HIS A 171 -4.51 -14.23 3.94
N THR A 172 -5.53 -14.44 3.11
CA THR A 172 -6.81 -13.71 3.17
C THR A 172 -7.53 -13.98 4.48
N GLU A 173 -7.60 -15.25 4.89
CA GLU A 173 -8.23 -15.64 6.15
C GLU A 173 -7.52 -15.01 7.37
N TYR A 174 -6.19 -15.00 7.35
CA TYR A 174 -5.43 -14.34 8.41
C TYR A 174 -5.60 -12.83 8.43
N VAL A 175 -5.62 -12.18 7.26
CA VAL A 175 -5.85 -10.73 7.16
C VAL A 175 -7.23 -10.36 7.70
N VAL A 176 -8.27 -11.13 7.40
CA VAL A 176 -9.62 -10.91 7.96
C VAL A 176 -9.60 -11.03 9.48
N TYR A 177 -8.91 -12.05 10.01
CA TYR A 177 -8.70 -12.19 11.44
C TYR A 177 -7.94 -11.00 12.05
N ALA A 178 -6.87 -10.54 11.41
CA ALA A 178 -6.06 -9.41 11.86
C ALA A 178 -6.88 -8.12 11.91
N ILE A 179 -7.73 -7.85 10.91
CA ILE A 179 -8.64 -6.70 10.89
C ILE A 179 -9.54 -6.72 12.13
N HIS A 180 -10.15 -7.86 12.46
CA HIS A 180 -11.00 -7.98 13.65
C HIS A 180 -10.19 -7.79 14.92
N ARG A 181 -9.01 -8.41 15.03
CA ARG A 181 -8.17 -8.29 16.22
C ARG A 181 -7.72 -6.86 16.46
N ILE A 182 -7.40 -6.09 15.41
CA ILE A 182 -7.06 -4.67 15.52
C ILE A 182 -8.24 -3.88 16.11
N LEU A 183 -9.45 -4.07 15.57
CA LEU A 183 -10.63 -3.37 16.09
C LEU A 183 -10.92 -3.74 17.56
N ASP A 184 -10.84 -5.04 17.90
CA ASP A 184 -11.00 -5.52 19.28
C ASP A 184 -9.90 -4.96 20.21
N GLN A 185 -8.67 -4.80 19.71
CA GLN A 185 -7.57 -4.19 20.46
C GLN A 185 -7.88 -2.74 20.80
N TYR A 186 -8.47 -1.97 19.88
CA TYR A 186 -8.89 -0.59 20.14
C TYR A 186 -10.05 -0.48 21.15
N GLU A 187 -10.97 -1.45 21.16
CA GLU A 187 -12.01 -1.57 22.19
C GLU A 187 -11.38 -1.77 23.58
N GLU A 188 -10.42 -2.70 23.69
CA GLU A 188 -9.67 -2.97 24.92
C GLU A 188 -8.89 -1.74 25.40
N SER A 189 -8.21 -1.05 24.49
CA SER A 189 -7.44 0.17 24.78
C SER A 189 -8.36 1.31 25.26
N HIS A 190 -9.51 1.49 24.61
CA HIS A 190 -10.49 2.48 25.03
C HIS A 190 -10.99 2.22 26.46
N ALA A 191 -11.37 0.97 26.76
CA ALA A 191 -11.83 0.58 28.08
C ALA A 191 -10.73 0.72 29.15
N ALA A 192 -9.46 0.47 28.80
CA ALA A 192 -8.32 0.68 29.71
C ALA A 192 -8.13 2.16 30.04
N ARG A 193 -8.15 3.04 29.04
CA ARG A 193 -8.02 4.50 29.22
C ARG A 193 -9.16 5.09 30.06
N GLU A 194 -10.38 4.62 29.83
CA GLU A 194 -11.55 5.04 30.62
C GLU A 194 -11.42 4.69 32.10
N LYS A 195 -10.94 3.47 32.41
CA LYS A 195 -10.66 3.04 33.79
C LYS A 195 -9.55 3.84 34.46
N GLU A 196 -8.57 4.32 33.69
CA GLU A 196 -7.46 5.15 34.17
C GLU A 196 -7.84 6.63 34.35
N GLY A 197 -9.11 6.99 34.11
CA GLY A 197 -9.60 8.35 34.29
C GLY A 197 -9.15 9.33 33.20
N ALA A 198 -8.59 8.82 32.10
CA ALA A 198 -8.36 9.64 30.92
C ALA A 198 -9.74 10.03 30.35
N ALA A 199 -9.97 11.33 30.16
CA ALA A 199 -11.12 11.77 29.40
C ALA A 199 -11.13 11.03 28.06
N ALA A 200 -12.25 10.41 27.72
CA ALA A 200 -12.46 9.64 26.49
C ALA A 200 -12.39 10.57 25.26
N TYR A 201 -11.22 11.16 25.02
CA TYR A 201 -10.94 11.97 23.85
C TYR A 201 -10.67 11.02 22.70
N GLY A 202 -11.51 11.13 21.67
CA GLY A 202 -11.38 10.38 20.43
C GLY A 202 -12.44 9.30 20.26
N SER A 203 -13.11 9.33 19.11
CA SER A 203 -14.01 8.26 18.67
C SER A 203 -13.23 6.97 18.43
N MET A 204 -13.73 5.86 18.96
CA MET A 204 -13.23 4.52 18.64
C MET A 204 -13.29 4.26 17.13
N PRO A 205 -12.19 3.78 16.50
CA PRO A 205 -12.20 3.46 15.08
C PRO A 205 -13.15 2.29 14.80
N LYS A 206 -13.94 2.43 13.74
CA LYS A 206 -14.87 1.38 13.27
C LYS A 206 -14.34 0.62 12.06
N SER A 207 -13.27 1.12 11.46
CA SER A 207 -12.68 0.63 10.22
C SER A 207 -11.16 0.67 10.28
N VAL A 208 -10.52 -0.21 9.52
CA VAL A 208 -9.07 -0.28 9.32
C VAL A 208 -8.76 0.08 7.87
N ILE A 209 -7.74 0.92 7.66
CA ILE A 209 -7.22 1.20 6.31
C ILE A 209 -6.30 0.06 5.91
N LEU A 210 -6.50 -0.55 4.74
CA LEU A 210 -5.59 -1.59 4.25
C LEU A 210 -4.56 -1.01 3.31
N VAL A 211 -3.30 -1.39 3.49
CA VAL A 211 -2.20 -1.04 2.58
C VAL A 211 -1.50 -2.32 2.15
N GLY A 212 -1.69 -2.72 0.90
CA GLY A 212 -1.13 -3.97 0.40
C GLY A 212 -0.07 -3.73 -0.67
N HIS A 213 1.08 -4.39 -0.53
CA HIS A 213 2.17 -4.35 -1.51
C HIS A 213 2.17 -5.61 -2.38
N SER A 214 2.30 -5.45 -3.70
CA SER A 214 2.33 -6.55 -4.66
C SER A 214 1.14 -7.50 -4.41
N MET A 215 1.39 -8.78 -4.18
CA MET A 215 0.37 -9.78 -3.83
C MET A 215 -0.42 -9.44 -2.56
N GLY A 216 0.15 -8.71 -1.60
CA GLY A 216 -0.56 -8.26 -0.40
C GLY A 216 -1.72 -7.31 -0.70
N GLY A 217 -1.65 -6.52 -1.78
CA GLY A 217 -2.79 -5.72 -2.23
C GLY A 217 -3.88 -6.55 -2.92
N PHE A 218 -3.52 -7.70 -3.49
CA PHE A 218 -4.50 -8.65 -3.97
C PHE A 218 -5.19 -9.35 -2.80
N VAL A 219 -4.44 -9.76 -1.76
CA VAL A 219 -4.99 -10.29 -0.50
C VAL A 219 -5.91 -9.26 0.18
N ALA A 220 -5.54 -7.98 0.21
CA ALA A 220 -6.40 -6.92 0.73
C ALA A 220 -7.76 -6.84 0.01
N ARG A 221 -7.76 -7.02 -1.32
CA ARG A 221 -8.99 -7.08 -2.11
C ARG A 221 -9.81 -8.34 -1.81
N ALA A 222 -9.15 -9.49 -1.70
CA ALA A 222 -9.82 -10.74 -1.35
C ALA A 222 -10.48 -10.66 0.04
N ALA A 223 -9.84 -9.98 1.01
CA ALA A 223 -10.38 -9.80 2.35
C ALA A 223 -11.71 -9.02 2.37
N LEU A 224 -11.89 -8.04 1.47
CA LEU A 224 -13.09 -7.20 1.39
C LEU A 224 -14.37 -7.94 0.97
N ILE A 225 -14.24 -8.99 0.17
CA ILE A 225 -15.36 -9.86 -0.25
C ILE A 225 -15.50 -11.09 0.65
N HIS A 226 -14.68 -11.20 1.70
CA HIS A 226 -14.65 -12.37 2.53
C HIS A 226 -15.92 -12.45 3.40
N PRO A 227 -16.62 -13.61 3.45
CA PRO A 227 -17.93 -13.73 4.11
C PRO A 227 -17.89 -13.47 5.61
N ARG A 228 -16.71 -13.61 6.24
CA ARG A 228 -16.52 -13.36 7.68
C ARG A 228 -16.13 -11.92 8.01
N LEU A 229 -15.86 -11.06 7.03
CA LEU A 229 -15.48 -9.67 7.31
C LEU A 229 -16.67 -8.91 7.92
N ARG A 230 -16.45 -8.26 9.08
CA ARG A 230 -17.46 -7.40 9.71
C ARG A 230 -17.83 -6.26 8.76
N LYS A 231 -19.12 -5.94 8.66
CA LYS A 231 -19.61 -4.85 7.79
C LYS A 231 -18.92 -3.52 8.14
N ALA A 232 -18.51 -2.78 7.12
CA ALA A 232 -17.81 -1.49 7.26
C ALA A 232 -16.47 -1.54 8.04
N ALA A 233 -15.90 -2.73 8.27
CA ALA A 233 -14.59 -2.85 8.92
C ALA A 233 -13.43 -2.35 8.05
N VAL A 234 -13.64 -2.19 6.74
CA VAL A 234 -12.68 -1.62 5.80
C VAL A 234 -13.44 -0.76 4.80
N GLU A 235 -13.03 0.50 4.67
CA GLU A 235 -13.61 1.46 3.71
C GLU A 235 -12.54 2.05 2.78
N THR A 236 -11.26 1.85 3.07
CA THR A 236 -10.15 2.40 2.28
C THR A 236 -9.06 1.35 2.08
N VAL A 237 -8.67 1.15 0.82
CA VAL A 237 -7.56 0.28 0.43
C VAL A 237 -6.58 1.05 -0.44
N LEU A 238 -5.32 1.01 -0.06
CA LEU A 238 -4.19 1.48 -0.84
C LEU A 238 -3.40 0.28 -1.37
N THR A 239 -3.15 0.23 -2.67
CA THR A 239 -2.44 -0.88 -3.30
C THR A 239 -1.17 -0.37 -3.96
N LEU A 240 -0.05 -1.04 -3.69
CA LEU A 240 1.28 -0.64 -4.14
C LEU A 240 1.82 -1.70 -5.08
N SER A 241 1.95 -1.38 -6.38
CA SER A 241 2.42 -2.29 -7.43
C SER A 241 1.70 -3.64 -7.43
N THR A 242 0.38 -3.63 -7.20
CA THR A 242 -0.43 -4.84 -7.08
C THR A 242 -0.92 -5.34 -8.44
N PRO A 243 -0.75 -6.64 -8.75
CA PRO A 243 -1.37 -7.25 -9.92
C PRO A 243 -2.88 -7.44 -9.66
N HIS A 244 -3.71 -6.53 -10.16
CA HIS A 244 -5.16 -6.57 -9.89
C HIS A 244 -5.92 -7.58 -10.75
N GLN A 245 -5.56 -7.70 -12.02
CA GLN A 245 -6.36 -8.42 -13.01
C GLN A 245 -5.99 -9.89 -13.13
N SER A 246 -4.70 -10.20 -13.09
CA SER A 246 -4.15 -11.52 -13.34
C SER A 246 -2.91 -11.77 -12.50
N PRO A 247 -2.58 -13.02 -12.16
CA PRO A 247 -1.37 -13.32 -11.43
C PRO A 247 -0.12 -12.90 -12.24
N PRO A 248 0.95 -12.45 -11.56
CA PRO A 248 2.17 -12.00 -12.24
C PRO A 248 2.87 -13.13 -12.99
N VAL A 249 2.76 -14.37 -12.49
CA VAL A 249 3.21 -15.59 -13.18
C VAL A 249 2.14 -16.65 -13.03
N ALA A 250 1.64 -17.18 -14.16
CA ALA A 250 0.62 -18.22 -14.18
C ALA A 250 1.22 -19.62 -14.00
N LEU A 251 1.77 -19.90 -12.80
CA LEU A 251 2.42 -21.18 -12.50
C LEU A 251 1.42 -22.32 -12.25
N GLN A 252 0.24 -22.00 -11.71
CA GLN A 252 -0.77 -22.99 -11.34
C GLN A 252 -2.19 -22.52 -11.72
N PRO A 253 -3.08 -23.42 -12.18
CA PRO A 253 -4.47 -23.08 -12.47
C PRO A 253 -5.25 -22.57 -11.25
N SER A 254 -4.98 -23.10 -10.05
CA SER A 254 -5.61 -22.67 -8.79
C SER A 254 -5.46 -21.18 -8.54
N LEU A 255 -4.27 -20.63 -8.81
CA LEU A 255 -3.98 -19.21 -8.68
C LEU A 255 -4.83 -18.37 -9.64
N GLY A 256 -4.95 -18.78 -10.91
CA GLY A 256 -5.79 -18.10 -11.90
C GLY A 256 -7.29 -18.16 -11.55
N HIS A 257 -7.75 -19.30 -11.01
CA HIS A 257 -9.12 -19.45 -10.52
C HIS A 257 -9.41 -18.52 -9.35
N TYR A 258 -8.50 -18.42 -8.39
CA TYR A 258 -8.66 -17.52 -7.24
C TYR A 258 -8.72 -16.05 -7.67
N PHE A 259 -7.84 -15.62 -8.60
CA PHE A 259 -7.91 -14.29 -9.21
C PHE A 259 -9.26 -14.02 -9.90
N SER A 260 -9.72 -14.96 -10.69
CA SER A 260 -10.99 -14.84 -11.42
C SER A 260 -12.17 -14.74 -10.45
N GLN A 261 -12.18 -15.57 -9.40
CA GLN A 261 -13.22 -15.55 -8.36
C GLN A 261 -13.26 -14.20 -7.63
N VAL A 262 -12.11 -13.70 -7.16
CA VAL A 262 -12.06 -12.41 -6.46
C VAL A 262 -12.52 -11.28 -7.39
N ASN A 263 -12.05 -11.25 -8.64
CA ASN A 263 -12.47 -10.23 -9.59
C ASN A 263 -13.97 -10.29 -9.91
N GLU A 264 -14.55 -11.49 -9.99
CA GLU A 264 -15.97 -11.69 -10.21
C GLU A 264 -16.82 -11.15 -9.04
N GLU A 265 -16.45 -11.50 -7.81
CA GLU A 265 -17.15 -11.03 -6.61
C GLU A 265 -17.00 -9.51 -6.41
N TRP A 266 -15.85 -8.94 -6.79
CA TRP A 266 -15.68 -7.49 -6.84
C TRP A 266 -16.61 -6.83 -7.86
N ARG A 267 -16.75 -7.40 -9.05
CA ARG A 267 -17.66 -6.89 -10.08
C ARG A 267 -19.10 -6.90 -9.57
N LYS A 268 -19.56 -8.04 -9.04
CA LYS A 268 -20.88 -8.17 -8.39
C LYS A 268 -21.05 -7.23 -7.20
N GLY A 269 -19.99 -6.96 -6.45
CA GLY A 269 -20.00 -6.08 -5.28
C GLY A 269 -20.31 -4.61 -5.60
N TYR A 270 -20.13 -4.19 -6.86
CA TYR A 270 -20.52 -2.87 -7.38
C TYR A 270 -21.76 -2.91 -8.28
N GLU A 271 -22.28 -4.10 -8.60
CA GLU A 271 -23.52 -4.23 -9.36
C GLU A 271 -24.70 -3.72 -8.53
N VAL A 272 -25.52 -2.92 -9.17
CA VAL A 272 -26.68 -2.31 -8.53
C VAL A 272 -27.88 -3.23 -8.69
N GLN A 273 -28.44 -3.70 -7.58
CA GLN A 273 -29.65 -4.53 -7.63
C GLN A 273 -30.90 -3.64 -7.79
N THR A 274 -31.56 -3.76 -8.94
CA THR A 274 -32.82 -3.09 -9.24
C THR A 274 -33.99 -4.08 -9.20
N THR A 275 -35.13 -3.67 -8.65
CA THR A 275 -36.40 -4.41 -8.77
C THR A 275 -36.86 -4.47 -10.23
N GLN A 276 -37.81 -5.35 -10.55
CA GLN A 276 -38.48 -5.40 -11.85
C GLN A 276 -39.17 -4.07 -12.23
N THR A 277 -39.40 -3.19 -11.25
CA THR A 277 -39.98 -1.84 -11.43
C THR A 277 -38.93 -0.73 -11.54
N GLY A 278 -37.64 -1.07 -11.57
CA GLY A 278 -36.54 -0.11 -11.74
C GLY A 278 -36.11 0.61 -10.46
N HIS A 279 -36.60 0.20 -9.28
CA HIS A 279 -36.20 0.79 -8.00
C HIS A 279 -34.97 0.07 -7.43
N TYR A 280 -34.06 0.85 -6.84
CA TYR A 280 -32.89 0.34 -6.12
C TYR A 280 -33.33 -0.47 -4.89
N VAL A 281 -32.92 -1.74 -4.80
CA VAL A 281 -33.25 -2.63 -3.67
C VAL A 281 -32.36 -2.34 -2.46
N SER A 282 -31.07 -2.10 -2.71
CA SER A 282 -30.07 -1.75 -1.70
C SER A 282 -28.82 -1.18 -2.37
N ASP A 283 -28.04 -0.40 -1.64
CA ASP A 283 -26.73 0.03 -2.11
C ASP A 283 -25.81 -1.19 -2.36
N PRO A 284 -24.92 -1.13 -3.37
CA PRO A 284 -23.95 -2.20 -3.63
C PRO A 284 -23.08 -2.51 -2.40
N LEU A 285 -22.66 -3.78 -2.27
CA LEU A 285 -21.87 -4.25 -1.12
C LEU A 285 -20.59 -3.43 -0.90
N LEU A 286 -19.92 -3.05 -1.98
CA LEU A 286 -18.64 -2.32 -1.97
C LEU A 286 -18.81 -0.81 -2.19
N SER A 287 -20.04 -0.29 -2.14
CA SER A 287 -20.36 1.13 -2.42
C SER A 287 -19.60 2.15 -1.56
N ARG A 288 -19.19 1.76 -0.35
CA ARG A 288 -18.43 2.62 0.59
C ARG A 288 -16.93 2.42 0.52
N VAL A 289 -16.44 1.51 -0.32
CA VAL A 289 -15.03 1.16 -0.40
C VAL A 289 -14.35 2.00 -1.48
N VAL A 290 -13.32 2.72 -1.07
CA VAL A 290 -12.40 3.45 -1.96
C VAL A 290 -11.12 2.66 -2.14
N VAL A 291 -10.72 2.42 -3.38
CA VAL A 291 -9.43 1.81 -3.73
C VAL A 291 -8.56 2.83 -4.43
N VAL A 292 -7.38 3.09 -3.87
CA VAL A 292 -6.32 3.89 -4.50
C VAL A 292 -5.21 2.93 -4.90
N SER A 293 -4.85 2.94 -6.18
CA SER A 293 -3.77 2.10 -6.70
C SER A 293 -2.60 2.97 -7.15
N ILE A 294 -1.42 2.67 -6.62
CA ILE A 294 -0.15 3.29 -6.99
C ILE A 294 0.69 2.22 -7.67
N SER A 295 0.86 2.32 -8.98
CA SER A 295 1.73 1.43 -9.75
C SER A 295 3.14 2.03 -9.84
N GLY A 296 4.14 1.27 -9.41
CA GLY A 296 5.53 1.56 -9.70
C GLY A 296 5.81 1.44 -11.19
N GLY A 297 6.12 2.56 -11.83
CA GLY A 297 6.62 2.58 -13.21
C GLY A 297 8.04 2.00 -13.29
N TYR A 298 8.65 2.10 -14.47
CA TYR A 298 10.00 1.61 -14.79
C TYR A 298 11.14 2.09 -13.84
N ASN A 299 10.87 2.96 -12.87
CA ASN A 299 11.84 3.54 -11.94
C ASN A 299 11.79 2.96 -10.52
N ASP A 300 10.80 2.14 -10.17
CA ASP A 300 10.72 1.51 -8.84
C ASP A 300 11.58 0.23 -8.81
N TYR A 301 12.86 0.39 -8.55
CA TYR A 301 13.70 -0.71 -8.07
C TYR A 301 13.27 -1.08 -6.65
N GLN A 302 12.47 -2.14 -6.53
CA GLN A 302 12.25 -2.82 -5.26
C GLN A 302 13.53 -3.59 -4.92
N VAL A 303 14.31 -3.06 -3.97
CA VAL A 303 15.50 -3.71 -3.40
C VAL A 303 15.07 -4.75 -2.38
#